data_AF-A0A6L7KHC5-F1
#
_entry.id   AF-A0A6L7KHC5-F1
#
_cell.length_a   1.000
_cell.length_b   1.000
_cell.length_c   1.000
_cell.angle_alpha   90.00
_cell.angle_beta   90.00
_cell.angle_gamma   90.00
#
_symmetry.space_group_name_H-M   'P 1'
#
loop_
_entity.id
_entity.type
_entity.pdbx_description
1 polymer ?
#
loop_
_entity_poly.entity_id
_entity_poly.type
_entity_poly.pdbx_seq_one_letter_code
_entity_poly.pdbx_strand_id
1 'polypeptide(L)'
;MTRRFWPIGESAQADYEALRRAVLQEQPLQSLAAARFGRRGLAGLIAWPGAEPAYVASIQGAERVPWTPHADPRLDALAAGYEVILESRPGHRETGTGQQ
;
A
#
# COMPACT_ATOMS: atom_id res chain seq x y z
N MET A 1 -13.37 16.29 0.89
CA MET A 1 -12.87 16.22 -0.50
C MET A 1 -11.54 15.49 -0.49
N THR A 2 -11.54 14.28 -1.02
CA THR A 2 -10.46 13.29 -0.89
C THR A 2 -9.56 13.36 -2.13
N ARG A 3 -8.28 13.75 -1.98
CA ARG A 3 -7.23 13.47 -2.96
C ARG A 3 -5.83 13.74 -2.40
N ARG A 4 -5.15 12.69 -1.97
CA ARG A 4 -3.75 12.46 -2.33
C ARG A 4 -3.69 11.05 -2.90
N PHE A 5 -3.59 11.00 -4.22
CA PHE A 5 -3.80 9.81 -5.05
C PHE A 5 -2.45 9.28 -5.55
N TRP A 6 -1.50 9.11 -4.62
CA TRP A 6 -0.21 8.49 -4.92
C TRP A 6 0.61 8.30 -3.63
N PRO A 7 0.91 7.07 -3.19
CA PRO A 7 1.97 6.84 -2.21
C PRO A 7 3.26 6.37 -2.90
N ILE A 8 4.35 7.00 -2.46
CA ILE A 8 5.75 6.71 -2.79
C ILE A 8 6.12 5.42 -2.02
N GLY A 9 6.34 4.28 -2.70
CA GLY A 9 6.84 3.01 -2.14
C GLY A 9 6.05 1.73 -2.51
N GLU A 10 5.54 1.59 -3.74
CA GLU A 10 6.16 0.92 -4.91
C GLU A 10 5.93 -0.60 -5.13
N SER A 11 5.09 -1.32 -4.37
CA SER A 11 4.74 -2.71 -4.78
C SER A 11 3.96 -2.76 -6.10
N ALA A 12 2.97 -1.89 -6.28
CA ALA A 12 2.19 -1.81 -7.51
C ALA A 12 3.02 -1.30 -8.71
N GLN A 13 3.97 -0.39 -8.48
CA GLN A 13 4.88 0.10 -9.51
C GLN A 13 5.89 -0.98 -9.93
N ALA A 14 6.45 -1.72 -8.97
CA ALA A 14 7.33 -2.84 -9.24
C ALA A 14 6.61 -3.97 -10.01
N ASP A 15 5.37 -4.28 -9.62
CA ASP A 15 4.51 -5.23 -10.33
C ASP A 15 4.25 -4.77 -11.77
N TYR A 16 3.96 -3.48 -11.98
CA TYR A 16 3.77 -2.92 -13.31
C TYR A 16 5.04 -3.02 -14.16
N GLU A 17 6.19 -2.59 -13.65
CA GLU A 17 7.46 -2.63 -14.38
C GLU A 17 7.92 -4.07 -14.66
N ALA A 18 7.64 -5.01 -13.76
CA ALA A 18 7.89 -6.43 -14.00
C ALA A 18 7.03 -6.96 -15.16
N LEU A 19 5.74 -6.62 -15.19
CA LEU A 19 4.84 -6.99 -16.29
C LEU A 19 5.29 -6.34 -17.61
N ARG A 20 5.61 -5.04 -17.58
CA ARG A 20 6.12 -4.29 -18.75
C ARG A 20 7.39 -4.93 -19.30
N ARG A 21 8.34 -5.28 -18.43
CA ARG A 21 9.59 -5.94 -18.83
C ARG A 21 9.33 -7.30 -19.48
N ALA A 22 8.46 -8.12 -18.89
CA ALA A 22 8.12 -9.43 -19.44
C ALA A 22 7.46 -9.33 -20.82
N VAL A 23 6.55 -8.37 -21.03
CA VAL A 23 5.97 -8.10 -22.35
C VAL A 23 7.04 -7.68 -23.37
N LEU A 24 7.93 -6.76 -23.00
CA LEU A 24 9.01 -6.30 -23.89
C LEU A 24 10.02 -7.40 -24.22
N GLN A 25 10.14 -8.43 -23.37
CA GLN A 25 11.02 -9.58 -23.56
C GLN A 25 10.31 -10.79 -24.17
N GLU A 26 9.04 -10.64 -24.58
CA GLU A 26 8.20 -11.72 -25.10
C GLU A 26 8.12 -12.94 -24.16
N GLN A 27 8.23 -12.69 -22.85
CA GLN A 27 8.16 -13.73 -21.83
C GLN A 27 6.71 -14.00 -21.40
N PRO A 28 6.39 -15.25 -21.02
CA PRO A 28 5.07 -15.60 -20.55
C PRO A 28 4.75 -14.92 -19.21
N LEU A 29 3.57 -14.29 -19.11
CA LEU A 29 3.10 -13.57 -17.93
C LEU A 29 2.49 -14.51 -16.88
N GLN A 30 3.33 -15.19 -16.09
CA GLN A 30 2.91 -16.23 -15.13
C GLN A 30 2.89 -15.77 -13.66
N SER A 31 2.92 -14.47 -13.39
CA SER A 31 2.91 -13.94 -12.02
C SER A 31 1.50 -13.71 -11.45
N LEU A 32 1.36 -13.65 -10.13
CA LEU A 32 0.11 -13.22 -9.49
C LEU A 32 -0.31 -11.81 -9.92
N ALA A 33 0.67 -10.92 -10.14
CA ALA A 33 0.44 -9.59 -10.72
C ALA A 33 -0.19 -9.69 -12.12
N ALA A 34 0.27 -10.62 -12.97
CA ALA A 34 -0.32 -10.87 -14.28
C ALA A 34 -1.77 -11.37 -14.18
N ALA A 35 -2.04 -12.31 -13.26
CA ALA A 35 -3.39 -12.82 -13.04
C ALA A 35 -4.36 -11.71 -12.56
N ARG A 36 -3.90 -10.82 -11.67
CA ARG A 36 -4.67 -9.67 -11.19
C ARG A 36 -4.93 -8.66 -12.32
N PHE A 37 -3.88 -8.33 -13.07
CA PHE A 37 -3.95 -7.47 -14.23
C PHE A 37 -4.94 -8.01 -15.27
N GLY A 38 -4.90 -9.31 -15.58
CA GLY A 38 -5.83 -9.94 -16.51
C GLY A 38 -7.30 -9.90 -16.05
N ARG A 39 -7.55 -9.95 -14.73
CA ARG A 39 -8.91 -9.94 -14.18
C ARG A 39 -9.51 -8.53 -14.03
N ARG A 40 -8.68 -7.52 -13.77
CA ARG A 40 -9.14 -6.19 -13.30
C ARG A 40 -8.38 -5.00 -13.90
N GLY A 41 -7.44 -5.25 -14.81
CA GLY A 41 -6.58 -4.23 -15.41
C GLY A 41 -5.68 -3.52 -14.41
N LEU A 42 -5.18 -2.36 -14.82
CA LEU A 42 -4.26 -1.53 -14.02
C LEU A 42 -4.91 -1.06 -12.70
N ALA A 43 -6.22 -0.79 -12.69
CA ALA A 43 -6.93 -0.42 -11.47
C ALA A 43 -6.87 -1.52 -10.41
N GLY A 44 -6.97 -2.79 -10.81
CA GLY A 44 -6.82 -3.93 -9.90
C GLY A 44 -5.39 -4.16 -9.43
N LEU A 45 -4.40 -3.77 -10.23
CA LEU A 45 -2.99 -3.81 -9.84
C LEU A 45 -2.66 -2.75 -8.78
N ILE A 46 -3.29 -1.57 -8.87
CA ILE A 46 -3.07 -0.44 -7.95
C ILE A 46 -3.86 -0.60 -6.66
N ALA A 47 -5.12 -1.04 -6.74
CA ALA A 47 -6.04 -1.07 -5.60
C ALA A 47 -5.84 -2.27 -4.66
N TRP A 48 -5.15 -3.33 -5.12
CA TRP A 48 -4.96 -4.53 -4.32
C TRP A 48 -3.51 -4.58 -3.82
N PRO A 49 -3.25 -4.40 -2.51
CA PRO A 49 -1.89 -4.45 -2.01
C PRO A 49 -1.29 -5.84 -2.26
N GLY A 50 -0.02 -5.87 -2.66
CA GLY A 50 0.70 -7.11 -3.00
C GLY A 50 0.79 -8.12 -1.84
N ALA A 51 0.59 -7.66 -0.60
CA ALA A 51 0.49 -8.45 0.62
C ALA A 51 -0.67 -7.93 1.50
N GLU A 52 -1.16 -8.78 2.40
CA GLU A 52 -2.09 -8.35 3.46
C GLU A 52 -1.41 -7.25 4.31
N PRO A 53 -2.11 -6.14 4.65
CA PRO A 53 -1.51 -5.08 5.44
C PRO A 53 -1.06 -5.65 6.79
N ALA A 54 0.24 -5.55 7.11
CA ALA A 54 0.76 -6.00 8.40
C ALA A 54 0.09 -5.26 9.58
N TYR A 55 -0.39 -4.04 9.32
CA TYR A 55 -1.17 -3.24 10.24
C TYR A 55 -2.43 -2.73 9.55
N VAL A 56 -3.55 -2.85 10.25
CA VAL A 56 -4.85 -2.28 9.86
C VAL A 56 -5.31 -1.42 11.04
N ALA A 57 -5.67 -0.17 10.77
CA ALA A 57 -6.23 0.73 11.76
C ALA A 57 -7.68 1.09 11.38
N SER A 58 -8.58 1.06 12.36
CA SER A 58 -9.97 1.51 12.24
C SER A 58 -10.23 2.62 13.25
N ILE A 59 -10.84 3.72 12.81
CA ILE A 59 -11.24 4.83 13.69
C ILE A 59 -12.65 4.55 14.21
N GLN A 60 -12.80 4.41 15.52
CA GLN A 60 -14.09 4.26 16.19
C GLN A 60 -14.39 5.57 16.94
N GLY A 61 -15.47 6.25 16.57
CA GLY A 61 -15.87 7.51 17.21
C GLY A 61 -17.24 7.97 16.75
N ALA A 62 -17.86 8.85 17.53
CA ALA A 62 -19.12 9.48 17.13
C ALA A 62 -18.91 10.33 15.88
N GLU A 63 -19.84 10.20 14.92
CA GLU A 63 -19.86 11.05 13.73
C GLU A 63 -19.96 12.53 14.16
N ARG A 64 -19.06 13.36 13.63
CA ARG A 64 -19.05 14.78 13.97
C ARG A 64 -20.19 15.45 13.21
N VAL A 65 -21.07 16.10 13.95
CA VAL A 65 -22.18 16.89 13.43
C VAL A 65 -21.69 18.01 12.49
N PRO A 66 -22.40 18.27 11.36
CA PRO A 66 -21.87 19.04 10.23
C PRO A 66 -21.83 20.57 10.42
N TRP A 67 -22.28 21.10 11.56
CA TRP A 67 -22.37 22.54 11.80
C TRP A 67 -21.01 23.21 12.07
N THR A 68 -19.94 22.43 12.27
CA THR A 68 -18.58 22.96 12.36
C THR A 68 -17.89 22.88 10.99
N PRO A 69 -17.47 24.01 10.39
CA PRO A 69 -16.80 24.03 9.09
C PRO A 69 -15.34 23.53 9.15
N HIS A 70 -14.80 23.31 10.34
CA HIS A 70 -13.42 22.90 10.57
C HIS A 70 -13.26 21.38 10.49
N ALA A 71 -12.15 20.94 9.90
CA ALA A 71 -11.72 19.54 9.96
C ALA A 71 -11.53 19.07 11.40
N ASP A 72 -11.67 17.77 11.64
CA ASP A 72 -11.48 17.20 12.98
C ASP A 72 -9.98 17.03 13.28
N PRO A 73 -9.37 17.83 14.18
CA PRO A 73 -7.94 17.74 14.47
C PRO A 73 -7.52 16.39 15.06
N ARG A 74 -8.47 15.60 15.57
CA ARG A 74 -8.22 14.24 16.06
C ARG A 74 -7.80 13.30 14.94
N LEU A 75 -8.33 13.48 13.73
CA LEU A 75 -7.96 12.65 12.58
C LEU A 75 -6.51 12.86 12.19
N ASP A 76 -6.05 14.12 12.18
CA ASP A 76 -4.66 14.45 11.87
C ASP A 76 -3.70 13.89 12.94
N ALA A 77 -4.09 13.98 14.22
CA ALA A 77 -3.31 13.39 15.32
C ALA A 77 -3.25 11.86 15.24
N LEU A 78 -4.36 11.18 14.90
CA LEU A 78 -4.41 9.73 14.72
C LEU A 78 -3.57 9.29 13.51
N ALA A 79 -3.62 10.03 12.41
CA ALA A 79 -2.79 9.77 11.24
C ALA A 79 -1.30 9.89 11.59
N ALA A 80 -0.90 10.96 12.29
CA ALA A 80 0.48 11.15 12.74
C ALA A 80 0.96 10.01 13.67
N GLY A 81 0.11 9.57 14.61
CA GLY A 81 0.45 8.44 15.48
C GLY A 81 0.58 7.11 14.74
N TYR A 82 -0.25 6.88 13.72
CA TYR A 82 -0.17 5.70 12.88
C TYR A 82 1.14 5.65 12.07
N GLU A 83 1.59 6.79 11.53
CA GLU A 83 2.89 6.89 10.85
C GLU A 83 4.05 6.52 11.78
N VAL A 84 4.07 7.00 13.02
CA VAL A 84 5.09 6.60 14.02
C VAL A 84 5.11 5.08 14.24
N ILE A 85 3.95 4.44 14.28
CA ILE A 85 3.85 2.98 14.43
C ILE A 85 4.45 2.27 13.21
N LEU A 86 4.14 2.72 11.99
CA LEU A 86 4.71 2.18 10.76
C LEU A 86 6.24 2.32 10.71
N GLU A 87 6.76 3.48 11.14
CA GLU A 87 8.21 3.75 11.19
C GLU A 87 8.93 2.91 12.25
N SER A 88 8.24 2.57 13.35
CA SER A 88 8.80 1.79 14.45
C SER A 88 8.91 0.28 14.17
N ARG A 89 8.49 -0.19 12.98
CA ARG A 89 8.41 -1.61 12.63
C ARG A 89 9.74 -2.34 12.90
N PRO A 90 9.81 -3.28 13.86
CA PRO A 90 11.00 -4.09 14.04
C PRO A 90 11.03 -5.19 12.97
N GLY A 91 11.97 -5.11 12.02
CA GLY A 91 12.15 -6.18 11.03
C GLY A 91 12.68 -5.76 9.66
N HIS A 92 13.90 -5.26 9.60
CA HIS A 92 14.84 -5.62 8.54
C HIS A 92 16.21 -5.86 9.19
N ARG A 93 16.31 -6.88 10.04
CA ARG A 93 17.62 -7.47 10.33
C ARG A 93 17.85 -8.52 9.28
N GLU A 94 18.85 -8.25 8.44
CA GLU A 94 19.42 -9.20 7.52
C GLU A 94 19.63 -10.53 8.25
N THR A 95 18.89 -11.56 7.86
CA THR A 95 19.29 -12.94 8.08
C THR A 95 20.52 -13.20 7.21
N GLY A 96 21.66 -12.69 7.67
CA GLY A 96 22.98 -13.22 7.31
C GLY A 96 23.11 -14.57 7.99
N THR A 97 22.67 -15.60 7.28
CA THR A 97 23.03 -17.00 7.48
C THR A 97 24.52 -17.14 7.79
N GLY A 98 24.84 -17.86 8.86
CA GLY A 98 26.20 -18.39 9.03
C GLY A 98 26.56 -19.30 7.87
N GLN A 99 27.82 -19.24 7.44
CA GLN A 99 28.55 -20.27 6.71
C GLN A 99 30.04 -20.02 6.95
N GLN A 100 30.63 -20.96 7.70
CA GLN A 100 32.03 -21.41 7.77
C GLN A 100 33.14 -20.43 8.18
#